data_AF-A0A3B4U247-F1
#
_entry.id   AF-A0A3B4U247-F1
#
_cell.length_a   1.000
_cell.length_b   1.000
_cell.length_c   1.000
_cell.angle_alpha   90.00
_cell.angle_beta   90.00
_cell.angle_gamma   90.00
#
_symmetry.space_group_name_H-M   'P 1'
#
loop_
_entity.id
_entity.type
_entity.pdbx_description
1 polymer ?
#
loop_
_entity_poly.entity_id
_entity_poly.type
_entity_poly.pdbx_seq_one_letter_code
_entity_poly.pdbx_strand_id
1 'polypeptide(L)'
;MPAAALQSHPSVLLPPRLTQKSGMMHLLFLLAVALSCHGCPDRCLCSSQTVKCQNQDLDEIPHSLPNNTKILFVTGNNISRISVDSFPTGLKLLTDLYLSGNEMESVGAMVFDNMPNLVRLDLSNNKIETFSERAIPDDNKLQVLNLSSVLQHGNLSMLKVLDLLFNLINLSLQNSSIISIQNGTLKVPPLRDLDLRDNSLRYMPTTTLAEFSLKPSLHIWLAGNPWRCDCFVEEMLLWLKNSTQVIDMQNLTCADPEALRRQPLLQVESSQLKCVGDMEGVLETSYVFLGLVLALIGVIFLLVLYLNRKGIKRWMYNIRDACRDHMEGYHYRYEINSDPRLANLSINSDV
;
A
#
# COMPACT_ATOMS: atom_id res chain seq x y z
N MET A 1 38.20 113.24 -10.68
CA MET A 1 37.92 113.71 -9.30
C MET A 1 36.42 113.82 -9.11
N PRO A 2 35.90 113.50 -7.91
CA PRO A 2 34.80 112.55 -7.73
C PRO A 2 33.46 113.19 -7.31
N ALA A 3 32.36 112.45 -7.37
CA ALA A 3 31.28 112.52 -6.37
C ALA A 3 30.32 111.32 -6.45
N ALA A 4 30.40 110.49 -5.40
CA ALA A 4 29.36 109.79 -4.65
C ALA A 4 28.14 109.17 -5.37
N ALA A 5 28.04 107.85 -5.18
CA ALA A 5 26.86 107.02 -5.34
C ALA A 5 25.85 107.22 -4.19
N LEU A 6 24.55 107.12 -4.50
CA LEU A 6 23.50 106.69 -3.57
C LEU A 6 22.36 105.96 -4.32
N GLN A 7 21.77 105.00 -3.61
CA GLN A 7 20.93 103.90 -4.06
C GLN A 7 19.55 104.29 -4.63
N SER A 8 19.04 103.48 -5.56
CA SER A 8 17.66 102.96 -5.50
C SER A 8 17.52 101.68 -6.34
N HIS A 9 17.00 100.63 -5.71
CA HIS A 9 16.78 99.28 -6.26
C HIS A 9 15.61 99.23 -7.26
N PRO A 10 15.68 98.41 -8.33
CA PRO A 10 14.52 97.82 -8.95
C PRO A 10 14.33 96.37 -8.46
N SER A 11 13.11 96.09 -8.02
CA SER A 11 12.62 94.81 -7.50
C SER A 11 12.80 93.66 -8.50
N VAL A 12 13.52 92.63 -8.07
CA VAL A 12 13.63 91.34 -8.76
C VAL A 12 12.30 90.60 -8.61
N LEU A 13 11.59 90.39 -9.71
CA LEU A 13 10.47 89.44 -9.77
C LEU A 13 11.03 88.01 -9.62
N LEU A 14 10.78 87.38 -8.47
CA LEU A 14 10.93 85.93 -8.30
C LEU A 14 9.74 85.21 -8.97
N PRO A 15 9.94 84.03 -9.58
CA PRO A 15 8.84 83.17 -9.99
C PRO A 15 8.06 82.64 -8.77
N PRO A 16 6.76 82.34 -8.91
CA PRO A 16 5.95 81.89 -7.80
C PRO A 16 6.39 80.51 -7.34
N ARG A 17 6.44 80.33 -6.01
CA ARG A 17 6.57 79.03 -5.35
C ARG A 17 5.46 78.11 -5.85
N LEU A 18 5.81 77.13 -6.67
CA LEU A 18 4.96 75.97 -6.91
C LEU A 18 4.91 75.17 -5.61
N THR A 19 3.75 75.28 -4.97
CA THR A 19 3.35 74.57 -3.77
C THR A 19 3.63 73.07 -3.88
N GLN A 20 4.38 72.59 -2.90
CA GLN A 20 4.54 71.23 -2.45
C GLN A 20 3.20 70.47 -2.42
N LYS A 21 2.82 69.84 -3.55
CA LYS A 21 1.70 68.88 -3.65
C LYS A 21 2.13 67.52 -4.21
N SER A 22 3.42 67.21 -4.19
CA SER A 22 3.95 65.89 -4.60
C SER A 22 4.25 64.95 -3.43
N GLY A 23 4.12 65.42 -2.19
CA GLY A 23 4.35 64.59 -1.01
C GLY A 23 3.19 63.62 -0.77
N MET A 24 1.94 64.10 -0.84
CA MET A 24 0.77 63.29 -0.48
C MET A 24 0.44 62.22 -1.53
N MET A 25 0.66 62.49 -2.82
CA MET A 25 0.48 61.49 -3.90
C MET A 25 1.59 60.44 -3.90
N HIS A 26 2.85 60.81 -3.65
CA HIS A 26 3.92 59.82 -3.46
C HIS A 26 3.76 59.06 -2.14
N LEU A 27 3.28 59.70 -1.07
CA LEU A 27 3.00 59.02 0.20
C LEU A 27 1.78 58.08 0.06
N LEU A 28 0.73 58.46 -0.68
CA LEU A 28 -0.40 57.59 -1.02
C LEU A 28 0.00 56.46 -1.97
N PHE A 29 0.92 56.70 -2.91
CA PHE A 29 1.45 55.67 -3.81
C PHE A 29 2.41 54.72 -3.08
N LEU A 30 3.27 55.24 -2.19
CA LEU A 30 4.14 54.45 -1.31
C LEU A 30 3.34 53.71 -0.24
N LEU A 31 2.25 54.30 0.31
CA LEU A 31 1.30 53.58 1.17
C LEU A 31 0.51 52.55 0.36
N ALA A 32 0.07 52.84 -0.87
CA ALA A 32 -0.62 51.84 -1.69
C ALA A 32 0.29 50.66 -2.08
N VAL A 33 1.57 50.93 -2.35
CA VAL A 33 2.60 49.90 -2.58
C VAL A 33 2.94 49.15 -1.28
N ALA A 34 3.00 49.85 -0.13
CA ALA A 34 3.27 49.23 1.18
C ALA A 34 2.07 48.44 1.74
N LEU A 35 0.83 48.83 1.47
CA LEU A 35 -0.38 48.08 1.82
C LEU A 35 -0.59 46.86 0.92
N SER A 36 0.19 46.72 -0.16
CA SER A 36 0.13 45.61 -1.11
C SER A 36 1.30 44.62 -0.99
N CYS A 37 2.22 44.81 -0.04
CA CYS A 37 3.42 43.98 0.07
C CYS A 37 3.34 43.03 1.28
N HIS A 38 2.36 42.13 1.28
CA HIS A 38 2.64 40.80 1.83
C HIS A 38 3.39 40.08 0.71
N GLY A 39 4.71 40.21 0.73
CA GLY A 39 5.59 39.80 -0.36
C GLY A 39 5.33 38.35 -0.76
N CYS A 40 5.27 38.11 -2.07
CA CYS A 40 5.27 36.74 -2.58
C CYS A 40 6.55 36.04 -2.12
N PRO A 41 6.49 34.77 -1.66
CA PRO A 41 7.70 34.07 -1.25
C PRO A 41 8.70 33.96 -2.40
N ASP A 42 9.98 33.95 -2.05
CA ASP A 42 11.05 33.76 -3.02
C ASP A 42 10.86 32.41 -3.74
N ARG A 43 11.17 32.39 -5.05
CA ARG A 43 10.94 31.25 -5.96
C ARG A 43 9.47 30.88 -6.21
N CYS A 44 8.51 31.62 -5.65
CA CYS A 44 7.10 31.42 -5.92
C CYS A 44 6.54 32.49 -6.86
N LEU A 45 5.45 32.14 -7.54
CA LEU A 45 4.66 33.04 -8.38
C LEU A 45 3.31 33.28 -7.70
N CYS A 46 3.02 34.53 -7.37
CA CYS A 46 1.76 34.93 -6.76
C CYS A 46 0.91 35.70 -7.76
N SER A 47 -0.34 35.29 -7.91
CA SER A 47 -1.31 35.96 -8.77
C SER A 47 -2.70 35.94 -8.12
N SER A 48 -3.25 37.12 -7.85
CA SER A 48 -4.53 37.29 -7.16
C SER A 48 -4.53 36.61 -5.78
N GLN A 49 -5.17 35.44 -5.65
CA GLN A 49 -5.26 34.65 -4.41
C GLN A 49 -4.62 33.27 -4.58
N THR A 50 -3.79 33.10 -5.60
CA THR A 50 -3.10 31.85 -5.92
C THR A 50 -1.60 32.04 -5.76
N VAL A 51 -0.97 31.12 -5.03
CA VAL A 51 0.48 31.05 -4.85
C VAL A 51 0.98 29.75 -5.45
N LYS A 52 2.00 29.82 -6.31
CA LYS A 52 2.58 28.67 -7.01
C LYS A 52 4.08 28.58 -6.76
N CYS A 53 4.50 27.53 -6.07
CA CYS A 53 5.87 27.18 -5.74
C CYS A 53 6.17 25.79 -6.32
N GLN A 54 6.39 25.70 -7.63
CA GLN A 54 6.44 24.41 -8.35
C GLN A 54 7.80 24.15 -8.98
N ASN A 55 8.37 22.96 -8.78
CA ASN A 55 9.68 22.57 -9.32
C ASN A 55 10.79 23.59 -9.02
N GLN A 56 10.92 23.98 -7.76
CA GLN A 56 11.86 25.00 -7.28
C GLN A 56 12.92 24.45 -6.33
N ASP A 57 13.03 23.12 -6.26
CA ASP A 57 13.94 22.38 -5.37
C ASP A 57 13.82 22.84 -3.91
N LEU A 58 12.58 23.07 -3.45
CA LEU A 58 12.31 23.47 -2.06
C LEU A 58 12.38 22.27 -1.13
N ASP A 59 13.12 22.38 -0.04
CA ASP A 59 13.15 21.37 1.03
C ASP A 59 12.08 21.64 2.12
N GLU A 60 11.50 22.85 2.13
CA GLU A 60 10.49 23.28 3.10
C GLU A 60 9.41 24.18 2.48
N ILE A 61 8.27 24.32 3.18
CA ILE A 61 7.21 25.25 2.81
C ILE A 61 7.69 26.69 3.07
N PRO A 62 7.59 27.63 2.11
CA PRO A 62 8.00 29.02 2.34
C PRO A 62 7.19 29.68 3.47
N HIS A 63 7.86 30.30 4.44
CA HIS A 63 7.20 30.86 5.63
C HIS A 63 6.36 32.13 5.37
N SER A 64 6.64 32.88 4.31
CA SER A 64 6.03 34.19 3.99
C SER A 64 4.81 34.11 3.06
N LEU A 65 3.91 33.16 3.30
CA LEU A 65 2.70 33.01 2.47
C LEU A 65 1.72 34.19 2.68
N PRO A 66 1.20 34.83 1.61
CA PRO A 66 0.19 35.88 1.72
C PRO A 66 -1.08 35.38 2.43
N ASN A 67 -1.58 36.17 3.38
CA ASN A 67 -2.77 35.82 4.17
C ASN A 67 -4.08 35.72 3.36
N ASN A 68 -4.10 36.31 2.16
CA ASN A 68 -5.22 36.30 1.23
C ASN A 68 -5.19 35.10 0.27
N THR A 69 -4.24 34.17 0.44
CA THR A 69 -4.12 32.98 -0.39
C THR A 69 -5.34 32.07 -0.22
N LYS A 70 -5.98 31.73 -1.34
CA LYS A 70 -7.04 30.72 -1.45
C LYS A 70 -6.56 29.39 -1.99
N ILE A 71 -5.60 29.43 -2.92
CA ILE A 71 -5.08 28.25 -3.60
C ILE A 71 -3.56 28.27 -3.50
N LEU A 72 -2.99 27.20 -2.94
CA LEU A 72 -1.56 27.04 -2.76
C LEU A 72 -1.08 25.78 -3.47
N PHE A 73 -0.14 25.96 -4.41
CA PHE A 73 0.57 24.87 -5.06
C PHE A 73 2.00 24.85 -4.55
N VAL A 74 2.39 23.77 -3.88
CA VAL A 74 3.78 23.45 -3.54
C VAL A 74 4.09 22.05 -4.04
N THR A 75 4.14 21.90 -5.36
CA THR A 75 4.20 20.60 -6.06
C THR A 75 5.56 20.39 -6.73
N GLY A 76 6.05 19.16 -6.77
CA GLY A 76 7.30 18.87 -7.48
C GLY A 76 8.54 19.40 -6.78
N ASN A 77 8.56 19.44 -5.43
CA ASN A 77 9.75 19.86 -4.67
C ASN A 77 10.28 18.68 -3.83
N ASN A 78 11.18 18.95 -2.89
CA ASN A 78 11.91 17.95 -2.12
C ASN A 78 11.49 17.89 -0.64
N ILE A 79 10.23 18.26 -0.37
CA ILE A 79 9.71 18.39 1.00
C ILE A 79 9.45 17.01 1.61
N SER A 80 10.18 16.65 2.66
CA SER A 80 10.10 15.34 3.31
C SER A 80 9.07 15.25 4.45
N ARG A 81 8.71 16.37 5.06
CA ARG A 81 7.83 16.40 6.24
C ARG A 81 7.06 17.70 6.33
N ILE A 82 5.84 17.62 6.86
CA ILE A 82 5.06 18.81 7.23
C ILE A 82 4.57 18.70 8.68
N SER A 83 4.64 19.81 9.39
CA SER A 83 4.18 19.94 10.78
C SER A 83 3.48 21.29 10.97
N VAL A 84 2.97 21.55 12.17
CA VAL A 84 2.40 22.86 12.54
C VAL A 84 3.33 24.04 12.22
N ASP A 85 4.64 23.83 12.31
CA ASP A 85 5.66 24.86 12.04
C ASP A 85 5.83 25.15 10.54
N SER A 86 5.40 24.23 9.66
CA SER A 86 5.42 24.43 8.21
C SER A 86 4.40 25.47 7.74
N PHE A 87 3.33 25.70 8.51
CA PHE A 87 2.29 26.69 8.22
C PHE A 87 2.09 27.64 9.40
N PRO A 88 3.07 28.51 9.71
CA PRO A 88 3.03 29.36 10.90
C PRO A 88 2.01 30.51 10.76
N THR A 89 1.69 30.89 9.53
CA THR A 89 0.70 31.93 9.21
C THR A 89 -0.69 31.31 9.10
N GLY A 90 -1.68 31.88 9.78
CA GLY A 90 -3.08 31.45 9.67
C GLY A 90 -3.68 31.75 8.29
N LEU A 91 -3.74 30.75 7.41
CA LEU A 91 -4.26 30.87 6.05
C LEU A 91 -5.79 30.65 6.03
N LYS A 92 -6.53 31.54 6.68
CA LYS A 92 -7.98 31.43 6.90
C LYS A 92 -8.81 31.35 5.61
N LEU A 93 -8.28 31.86 4.49
CA LEU A 93 -8.98 31.86 3.20
C LEU A 93 -8.60 30.65 2.33
N LEU A 94 -7.61 29.85 2.73
CA LEU A 94 -7.15 28.71 1.93
C LEU A 94 -8.24 27.63 1.83
N THR A 95 -8.56 27.26 0.59
CA THR A 95 -9.53 26.21 0.27
C THR A 95 -8.86 25.02 -0.42
N ASP A 96 -7.79 25.25 -1.16
CA ASP A 96 -7.13 24.24 -1.99
C ASP A 96 -5.62 24.22 -1.71
N LEU A 97 -5.12 23.07 -1.26
CA LEU A 97 -3.71 22.83 -1.00
C LEU A 97 -3.21 21.64 -1.83
N TYR A 98 -2.24 21.91 -2.70
CA TYR A 98 -1.59 20.91 -3.54
C TYR A 98 -0.15 20.73 -3.11
N LEU A 99 0.18 19.54 -2.63
CA LEU A 99 1.49 19.11 -2.13
C LEU A 99 2.00 17.87 -2.89
N SER A 100 1.48 17.65 -4.10
CA SER A 100 1.78 16.46 -4.89
C SER A 100 3.18 16.47 -5.51
N GLY A 101 3.75 15.28 -5.66
CA GLY A 101 5.08 15.10 -6.24
C GLY A 101 6.21 15.66 -5.37
N ASN A 102 6.09 15.58 -4.04
CA ASN A 102 7.20 15.83 -3.13
C ASN A 102 7.80 14.51 -2.65
N GLU A 103 8.71 14.57 -1.68
CA GLU A 103 9.30 13.39 -1.03
C GLU A 103 8.70 13.13 0.36
N MET A 104 7.42 13.48 0.55
CA MET A 104 6.84 13.53 1.89
C MET A 104 6.71 12.15 2.51
N GLU A 105 7.36 11.94 3.64
CA GLU A 105 7.35 10.70 4.44
C GLU A 105 6.41 10.83 5.65
N SER A 106 6.21 12.04 6.17
CA SER A 106 5.43 12.27 7.39
C SER A 106 4.51 13.49 7.35
N VAL A 107 3.27 13.28 7.81
CA VAL A 107 2.26 14.31 8.05
C VAL A 107 2.02 14.43 9.56
N GLY A 108 2.53 15.51 10.15
CA GLY A 108 2.50 15.76 11.59
C GLY A 108 1.11 16.13 12.13
N ALA A 109 0.95 16.03 13.45
CA ALA A 109 -0.26 16.46 14.14
C ALA A 109 -0.49 17.98 13.99
N MET A 110 -1.77 18.40 13.95
CA MET A 110 -2.21 19.80 13.92
C MET A 110 -1.70 20.62 12.73
N VAL A 111 -1.12 19.97 11.71
CA VAL A 111 -0.53 20.66 10.55
C VAL A 111 -1.58 21.45 9.76
N PHE A 112 -2.85 21.02 9.79
CA PHE A 112 -3.92 21.67 9.05
C PHE A 112 -4.80 22.62 9.89
N ASP A 113 -4.51 22.80 11.18
CA ASP A 113 -5.32 23.62 12.11
C ASP A 113 -5.41 25.10 11.69
N ASN A 114 -4.33 25.61 11.08
CA ASN A 114 -4.26 26.99 10.59
C ASN A 114 -5.01 27.22 9.26
N MET A 115 -5.72 26.21 8.75
CA MET A 115 -6.45 26.23 7.48
C MET A 115 -7.91 25.72 7.65
N PRO A 116 -8.75 26.40 8.45
CA PRO A 116 -10.08 25.91 8.84
C PRO A 116 -11.11 25.84 7.69
N ASN A 117 -10.78 26.40 6.53
CA ASN A 117 -11.63 26.37 5.34
C ASN A 117 -11.09 25.46 4.23
N LEU A 118 -10.13 24.59 4.54
CA LEU A 118 -9.57 23.66 3.56
C LEU A 118 -10.64 22.68 3.08
N VAL A 119 -10.85 22.64 1.76
CA VAL A 119 -11.83 21.79 1.08
C VAL A 119 -11.13 20.70 0.26
N ARG A 120 -9.98 21.00 -0.32
CA ARG A 120 -9.21 20.08 -1.15
C ARG A 120 -7.77 19.97 -0.68
N LEU A 121 -7.32 18.72 -0.50
CA LEU A 121 -5.96 18.37 -0.18
C LEU A 121 -5.45 17.32 -1.17
N ASP A 122 -4.39 17.67 -1.89
CA ASP A 122 -3.69 16.75 -2.79
C ASP A 122 -2.29 16.43 -2.24
N LEU A 123 -2.11 15.18 -1.84
CA LEU A 123 -0.85 14.62 -1.34
C LEU A 123 -0.32 13.53 -2.28
N SER A 124 -0.84 13.43 -3.50
CA SER A 124 -0.47 12.37 -4.43
C SER A 124 1.02 12.36 -4.80
N ASN A 125 1.52 11.18 -5.18
CA ASN A 125 2.92 11.00 -5.58
C ASN A 125 3.90 11.46 -4.48
N ASN A 126 3.67 10.99 -3.26
CA ASN A 126 4.55 11.17 -2.10
C ASN A 126 4.90 9.79 -1.53
N LYS A 127 5.66 9.76 -0.43
CA LYS A 127 6.21 8.54 0.17
C LYS A 127 5.71 8.36 1.61
N ILE A 128 4.45 8.70 1.90
CA ILE A 128 3.98 8.88 3.28
C ILE A 128 3.97 7.53 4.01
N GLU A 129 4.80 7.45 5.06
CA GLU A 129 4.91 6.32 5.98
C GLU A 129 4.24 6.59 7.32
N THR A 130 3.98 7.86 7.65
CA THR A 130 3.28 8.24 8.87
C THR A 130 2.30 9.36 8.60
N PHE A 131 1.02 9.11 8.88
CA PHE A 131 -0.03 10.12 8.84
C PHE A 131 -0.64 10.21 10.25
N SER A 132 -0.45 11.34 10.93
CA SER A 132 -0.98 11.50 12.28
C SER A 132 -2.52 11.49 12.28
N GLU A 133 -3.12 10.70 13.16
CA GLU A 133 -4.58 10.70 13.39
C GLU A 133 -5.10 12.10 13.81
N ARG A 134 -4.23 12.96 14.38
CA ARG A 134 -4.56 14.35 14.78
C ARG A 134 -4.07 15.41 13.79
N ALA A 135 -3.74 15.04 12.56
CA ALA A 135 -3.28 16.01 11.56
C ALA A 135 -4.43 16.92 11.07
N ILE A 136 -5.64 16.36 10.97
CA ILE A 136 -6.84 17.04 10.48
C ILE A 136 -7.70 17.47 11.69
N PRO A 137 -8.19 18.73 11.74
CA PRO A 137 -9.07 19.19 12.80
C PRO A 137 -10.47 18.55 12.75
N ASP A 138 -11.13 18.42 13.90
CA ASP A 138 -12.45 17.76 14.02
C ASP A 138 -13.55 18.50 13.23
N ASP A 139 -13.48 19.83 13.14
CA ASP A 139 -14.43 20.69 12.42
C ASP A 139 -14.06 20.93 10.94
N ASN A 140 -13.25 20.02 10.36
CA ASN A 140 -12.76 20.13 9.00
C ASN A 140 -13.89 20.21 7.95
N LYS A 141 -13.59 20.91 6.85
CA LYS A 141 -14.46 21.05 5.67
C LYS A 141 -13.94 20.26 4.48
N LEU A 142 -13.06 19.29 4.71
CA LEU A 142 -12.37 18.59 3.64
C LEU A 142 -13.37 17.71 2.88
N GLN A 143 -13.47 17.95 1.58
CA GLN A 143 -14.37 17.22 0.67
C GLN A 143 -13.60 16.40 -0.35
N VAL A 144 -12.38 16.82 -0.72
CA VAL A 144 -11.55 16.15 -1.73
C VAL A 144 -10.20 15.82 -1.13
N LEU A 145 -9.87 14.54 -1.10
CA LEU A 145 -8.57 14.03 -0.65
C LEU A 145 -7.97 13.13 -1.73
N ASN A 146 -6.80 13.51 -2.22
CA ASN A 146 -6.03 12.69 -3.15
C ASN A 146 -4.79 12.11 -2.47
N LEU A 147 -4.77 10.78 -2.34
CA LEU A 147 -3.69 9.97 -1.78
C LEU A 147 -3.21 8.93 -2.81
N SER A 148 -3.31 9.24 -4.10
CA SER A 148 -2.80 8.36 -5.16
C SER A 148 -1.27 8.26 -5.14
N SER A 149 -0.74 7.07 -5.40
CA SER A 149 0.70 6.79 -5.38
C SER A 149 1.38 7.17 -4.05
N VAL A 150 0.74 6.93 -2.91
CA VAL A 150 1.28 7.29 -1.58
C VAL A 150 1.76 6.06 -0.78
N LEU A 151 1.01 4.96 -0.82
CA LEU A 151 1.26 3.80 0.05
C LEU A 151 2.29 2.85 -0.56
N GLN A 152 3.57 2.98 -0.19
CA GLN A 152 4.64 2.13 -0.73
C GLN A 152 4.48 0.63 -0.38
N HIS A 153 3.77 0.31 0.71
CA HIS A 153 3.58 -1.07 1.18
C HIS A 153 2.11 -1.52 1.20
N GLY A 154 1.20 -0.74 0.59
CA GLY A 154 -0.24 -1.05 0.61
C GLY A 154 -0.87 -1.05 2.02
N ASN A 155 -0.17 -0.49 3.01
CA ASN A 155 -0.63 -0.51 4.40
C ASN A 155 -1.70 0.56 4.64
N LEU A 156 -2.96 0.12 4.71
CA LEU A 156 -4.10 0.98 4.99
C LEU A 156 -4.21 1.41 6.47
N SER A 157 -3.36 0.92 7.38
CA SER A 157 -3.47 1.25 8.81
C SER A 157 -3.26 2.74 9.11
N MET A 158 -2.59 3.46 8.22
CA MET A 158 -2.40 4.92 8.30
C MET A 158 -3.65 5.73 7.93
N LEU A 159 -4.62 5.10 7.26
CA LEU A 159 -5.84 5.76 6.80
C LEU A 159 -6.93 5.83 7.87
N LYS A 160 -6.61 5.56 9.14
CA LYS A 160 -7.54 5.82 10.25
C LYS A 160 -8.00 7.27 10.32
N VAL A 161 -7.20 8.21 9.79
CA VAL A 161 -7.60 9.61 9.65
C VAL A 161 -8.90 9.77 8.83
N LEU A 162 -9.21 8.84 7.91
CA LEU A 162 -10.44 8.86 7.13
C LEU A 162 -11.70 8.78 8.01
N ASP A 163 -11.61 8.18 9.20
CA ASP A 163 -12.72 8.10 10.16
C ASP A 163 -13.13 9.47 10.70
N LEU A 164 -12.25 10.49 10.59
CA LEU A 164 -12.51 11.87 11.03
C LEU A 164 -12.99 12.78 9.89
N LEU A 165 -13.02 12.28 8.65
CA LEU A 165 -13.35 13.06 7.46
C LEU A 165 -14.83 12.93 7.09
N PHE A 166 -15.70 13.40 7.99
CA PHE A 166 -17.16 13.27 7.86
C PHE A 166 -17.76 14.01 6.65
N ASN A 167 -17.03 14.96 6.06
CA ASN A 167 -17.45 15.74 4.89
C ASN A 167 -16.83 15.24 3.58
N LEU A 168 -16.06 14.15 3.60
CA LEU A 168 -15.32 13.68 2.44
C LEU A 168 -16.27 13.13 1.36
N ILE A 169 -16.16 13.68 0.16
CA ILE A 169 -16.98 13.34 -1.01
C ILE A 169 -16.15 12.56 -2.02
N ASN A 170 -14.90 12.98 -2.24
CA ASN A 170 -14.00 12.43 -3.25
C ASN A 170 -12.72 11.91 -2.58
N LEU A 171 -12.47 10.62 -2.74
CA LEU A 171 -11.25 9.97 -2.27
C LEU A 171 -10.57 9.25 -3.42
N SER A 172 -9.30 9.59 -3.68
CA SER A 172 -8.46 8.80 -4.59
C SER A 172 -7.36 8.08 -3.84
N LEU A 173 -7.28 6.77 -4.06
CA LEU A 173 -6.27 5.84 -3.58
C LEU A 173 -5.64 5.08 -4.75
N GLN A 174 -5.68 5.65 -5.96
CA GLN A 174 -5.14 5.04 -7.17
C GLN A 174 -3.64 4.73 -7.01
N ASN A 175 -3.19 3.61 -7.58
CA ASN A 175 -1.76 3.27 -7.67
C ASN A 175 -1.02 3.23 -6.32
N SER A 176 -1.72 2.83 -5.25
CA SER A 176 -1.19 2.76 -3.88
C SER A 176 -0.89 1.32 -3.44
N SER A 177 -0.69 0.40 -4.39
CA SER A 177 -0.33 -1.01 -4.14
C SER A 177 -1.22 -1.73 -3.11
N ILE A 178 -2.49 -1.33 -2.98
CA ILE A 178 -3.40 -1.85 -1.97
C ILE A 178 -3.75 -3.31 -2.30
N ILE A 179 -3.54 -4.22 -1.36
CA ILE A 179 -3.78 -5.67 -1.57
C ILE A 179 -5.20 -6.07 -1.14
N SER A 180 -5.70 -5.49 -0.06
CA SER A 180 -7.05 -5.73 0.45
C SER A 180 -7.55 -4.50 1.21
N ILE A 181 -8.88 -4.32 1.21
CA ILE A 181 -9.55 -3.30 2.00
C ILE A 181 -10.04 -3.96 3.29
N GLN A 182 -9.68 -3.40 4.44
CA GLN A 182 -10.12 -3.91 5.73
C GLN A 182 -11.57 -3.51 6.02
N ASN A 183 -12.26 -4.32 6.82
CA ASN A 183 -13.64 -4.07 7.19
C ASN A 183 -13.76 -2.72 7.92
N GLY A 184 -14.70 -1.90 7.51
CA GLY A 184 -14.99 -0.62 8.16
C GLY A 184 -14.08 0.55 7.76
N THR A 185 -12.99 0.34 7.00
CA THR A 185 -12.06 1.43 6.61
C THR A 185 -12.73 2.53 5.77
N LEU A 186 -13.81 2.21 5.05
CA LEU A 186 -14.55 3.14 4.19
C LEU A 186 -15.99 3.38 4.67
N LYS A 187 -16.27 3.04 5.95
CA LYS A 187 -17.63 3.09 6.51
C LYS A 187 -18.13 4.52 6.68
N VAL A 188 -17.26 5.39 7.16
CA VAL A 188 -17.63 6.69 7.76
C VAL A 188 -17.97 7.79 6.75
N PRO A 189 -17.19 8.03 5.67
CA PRO A 189 -17.41 9.21 4.85
C PRO A 189 -18.64 9.07 3.93
N PRO A 190 -19.37 10.17 3.65
CA PRO A 190 -20.43 10.24 2.63
C PRO A 190 -19.82 10.29 1.22
N LEU A 191 -18.93 9.34 0.93
CA LEU A 191 -18.23 9.27 -0.34
C LEU A 191 -19.23 9.17 -1.49
N ARG A 192 -18.99 10.02 -2.48
CA ARG A 192 -19.64 9.96 -3.78
C ARG A 192 -18.70 9.36 -4.81
N ASP A 193 -17.40 9.64 -4.73
CA ASP A 193 -16.44 9.20 -5.73
C ASP A 193 -15.24 8.54 -5.03
N LEU A 194 -15.01 7.26 -5.34
CA LEU A 194 -13.91 6.46 -4.80
C LEU A 194 -13.08 5.86 -5.94
N ASP A 195 -11.84 6.29 -6.04
CA ASP A 195 -10.90 5.78 -7.04
C ASP A 195 -9.91 4.79 -6.42
N LEU A 196 -10.02 3.52 -6.82
CA LEU A 196 -9.18 2.40 -6.39
C LEU A 196 -8.40 1.78 -7.56
N ARG A 197 -8.27 2.50 -8.68
CA ARG A 197 -7.59 1.98 -9.87
C ARG A 197 -6.13 1.65 -9.62
N ASP A 198 -5.61 0.74 -10.44
CA ASP A 198 -4.18 0.41 -10.49
C ASP A 198 -3.59 -0.01 -9.14
N ASN A 199 -4.40 -0.68 -8.31
CA ASN A 199 -3.96 -1.29 -7.05
C ASN A 199 -3.69 -2.79 -7.25
N SER A 200 -3.45 -3.50 -6.15
CA SER A 200 -3.17 -4.94 -6.12
C SER A 200 -4.35 -5.76 -5.60
N LEU A 201 -5.57 -5.25 -5.72
CA LEU A 201 -6.79 -5.91 -5.23
C LEU A 201 -7.05 -7.17 -6.04
N ARG A 202 -7.28 -8.29 -5.33
CA ARG A 202 -7.62 -9.58 -5.95
C ARG A 202 -9.10 -9.91 -5.87
N TYR A 203 -9.77 -9.42 -4.85
CA TYR A 203 -11.21 -9.57 -4.61
C TYR A 203 -11.67 -8.43 -3.71
N MET A 204 -12.97 -8.16 -3.71
CA MET A 204 -13.62 -7.24 -2.78
C MET A 204 -14.29 -8.05 -1.66
N PRO A 205 -13.99 -7.78 -0.38
CA PRO A 205 -14.66 -8.45 0.73
C PRO A 205 -16.18 -8.22 0.70
N THR A 206 -16.92 -9.25 1.07
CA THR A 206 -18.40 -9.27 1.06
C THR A 206 -19.00 -8.20 1.96
N THR A 207 -18.35 -7.94 3.10
CA THR A 207 -18.63 -6.83 4.02
C THR A 207 -18.53 -5.46 3.34
N THR A 208 -17.45 -5.21 2.59
CA THR A 208 -17.25 -3.96 1.84
C THR A 208 -18.29 -3.81 0.73
N LEU A 209 -18.64 -4.90 0.03
CA LEU A 209 -19.70 -4.89 -0.98
C LEU A 209 -21.07 -4.53 -0.37
N ALA A 210 -21.39 -5.08 0.80
CA ALA A 210 -22.61 -4.75 1.53
C ALA A 210 -22.62 -3.27 1.97
N GLU A 211 -21.50 -2.75 2.48
CA GLU A 211 -21.35 -1.34 2.85
C GLU A 211 -21.54 -0.41 1.63
N PHE A 212 -20.97 -0.74 0.48
CA PHE A 212 -21.14 0.04 -0.74
C PHE A 212 -22.58 0.01 -1.24
N SER A 213 -23.25 -1.14 -1.16
CA SER A 213 -24.65 -1.29 -1.56
C SER A 213 -25.60 -0.40 -0.76
N LEU A 214 -25.22 0.03 0.46
CA LEU A 214 -25.97 1.00 1.27
C LEU A 214 -25.80 2.46 0.79
N LYS A 215 -24.86 2.74 -0.12
CA LYS A 215 -24.53 4.08 -0.63
C LYS A 215 -24.79 4.16 -2.15
N PRO A 216 -26.05 4.23 -2.62
CA PRO A 216 -26.37 4.12 -4.06
C PRO A 216 -25.78 5.23 -4.94
N SER A 217 -25.43 6.39 -4.37
CA SER A 217 -24.78 7.49 -5.10
C SER A 217 -23.24 7.39 -5.14
N LEU A 218 -22.66 6.32 -4.61
CA LEU A 218 -21.22 6.07 -4.66
C LEU A 218 -20.83 5.54 -6.04
N HIS A 219 -19.93 6.26 -6.70
CA HIS A 219 -19.22 5.88 -7.91
C HIS A 219 -17.84 5.33 -7.55
N ILE A 220 -17.49 4.19 -8.14
CA ILE A 220 -16.28 3.45 -7.83
C ILE A 220 -15.53 3.16 -9.13
N TRP A 221 -14.20 3.38 -9.10
CA TRP A 221 -13.29 2.97 -10.17
C TRP A 221 -12.37 1.85 -9.68
N LEU A 222 -12.32 0.75 -10.43
CA LEU A 222 -11.68 -0.52 -10.04
C LEU A 222 -10.72 -1.08 -11.10
N ALA A 223 -10.62 -0.46 -12.28
CA ALA A 223 -9.75 -0.92 -13.36
C ALA A 223 -8.26 -0.99 -12.95
N GLY A 224 -7.50 -1.83 -13.63
CA GLY A 224 -6.06 -1.98 -13.37
C GLY A 224 -5.70 -2.84 -12.14
N ASN A 225 -6.69 -3.43 -11.46
CA ASN A 225 -6.45 -4.38 -10.36
C ASN A 225 -6.34 -5.83 -10.86
N PRO A 226 -5.47 -6.67 -10.25
CA PRO A 226 -5.25 -8.06 -10.62
C PRO A 226 -6.34 -8.99 -10.05
N TRP A 227 -7.58 -8.87 -10.54
CA TRP A 227 -8.72 -9.64 -10.06
C TRP A 227 -8.49 -11.15 -10.20
N ARG A 228 -8.68 -11.89 -9.11
CA ARG A 228 -8.61 -13.35 -9.09
C ARG A 228 -10.01 -13.91 -9.32
N CYS A 229 -10.17 -14.72 -10.35
CA CYS A 229 -11.42 -15.33 -10.77
C CYS A 229 -11.47 -16.81 -10.38
N ASP A 230 -11.54 -17.06 -9.07
CA ASP A 230 -11.80 -18.36 -8.46
C ASP A 230 -13.17 -18.36 -7.76
N CYS A 231 -13.49 -19.37 -6.95
CA CYS A 231 -14.81 -19.41 -6.28
C CYS A 231 -15.06 -18.23 -5.33
N PHE A 232 -14.03 -17.50 -4.86
CA PHE A 232 -14.22 -16.39 -3.94
C PHE A 232 -14.73 -15.11 -4.63
N VAL A 233 -14.62 -14.99 -5.96
CA VAL A 233 -15.10 -13.81 -6.69
C VAL A 233 -16.60 -13.84 -6.95
N GLU A 234 -17.28 -14.96 -6.69
CA GLU A 234 -18.67 -15.17 -7.09
C GLU A 234 -19.62 -14.08 -6.56
N GLU A 235 -19.52 -13.72 -5.28
CA GLU A 235 -20.34 -12.65 -4.70
C GLU A 235 -20.06 -11.29 -5.32
N MET A 236 -18.79 -11.00 -5.63
CA MET A 236 -18.41 -9.77 -6.33
C MET A 236 -19.00 -9.74 -7.75
N LEU A 237 -19.02 -10.86 -8.47
CA LEU A 237 -19.64 -10.92 -9.81
C LEU A 237 -21.14 -10.67 -9.75
N LEU A 238 -21.84 -11.26 -8.77
CA LEU A 238 -23.26 -11.02 -8.54
C LEU A 238 -23.53 -9.55 -8.21
N TRP A 239 -22.71 -8.95 -7.35
CA TRP A 239 -22.80 -7.53 -7.02
C TRP A 239 -22.55 -6.64 -8.24
N LEU A 240 -21.52 -6.92 -9.05
CA LEU A 240 -21.23 -6.17 -10.28
C LEU A 240 -22.40 -6.22 -11.27
N LYS A 241 -23.03 -7.40 -11.45
CA LYS A 241 -24.19 -7.56 -12.36
C LYS A 241 -25.42 -6.78 -11.90
N ASN A 242 -25.59 -6.59 -10.59
CA ASN A 242 -26.74 -5.91 -9.99
C ASN A 242 -26.48 -4.43 -9.64
N SER A 243 -25.24 -3.97 -9.72
CA SER A 243 -24.84 -2.62 -9.30
C SER A 243 -24.56 -1.71 -10.49
N THR A 244 -24.85 -0.42 -10.32
CA THR A 244 -24.47 0.65 -11.26
C THR A 244 -23.35 1.54 -10.70
N GLN A 245 -22.83 1.18 -9.52
CA GLN A 245 -21.84 1.99 -8.79
C GLN A 245 -20.45 1.92 -9.41
N VAL A 246 -20.10 0.83 -10.09
CA VAL A 246 -18.77 0.67 -10.72
C VAL A 246 -18.79 1.29 -12.11
N ILE A 247 -18.10 2.42 -12.27
CA ILE A 247 -18.13 3.22 -13.49
C ILE A 247 -17.34 2.56 -14.61
N ASP A 248 -16.19 1.96 -14.29
CA ASP A 248 -15.27 1.32 -15.21
C ASP A 248 -15.44 -0.21 -15.27
N MET A 249 -16.65 -0.70 -14.96
CA MET A 249 -16.97 -2.12 -14.87
C MET A 249 -16.59 -2.93 -16.13
N GLN A 250 -16.68 -2.32 -17.31
CA GLN A 250 -16.33 -2.97 -18.59
C GLN A 250 -14.83 -3.21 -18.76
N ASN A 251 -14.00 -2.50 -17.98
CA ASN A 251 -12.55 -2.60 -18.04
C ASN A 251 -11.99 -3.61 -17.02
N LEU A 252 -12.85 -4.29 -16.26
CA LEU A 252 -12.43 -5.28 -15.28
C LEU A 252 -12.19 -6.64 -15.94
N THR A 253 -10.95 -7.13 -15.86
CA THR A 253 -10.55 -8.43 -16.39
C THR A 253 -9.85 -9.29 -15.35
N CYS A 254 -9.99 -10.61 -15.46
CA CYS A 254 -9.30 -11.57 -14.59
C CYS A 254 -7.79 -11.54 -14.85
N ALA A 255 -6.99 -11.56 -13.80
CA ALA A 255 -5.53 -11.73 -13.86
C ALA A 255 -5.12 -13.20 -13.65
N ASP A 256 -5.82 -13.87 -12.73
CA ASP A 256 -5.64 -15.28 -12.37
C ASP A 256 -7.01 -15.98 -12.25
N PRO A 257 -7.11 -17.31 -12.41
CA PRO A 257 -6.06 -18.24 -12.83
C PRO A 257 -5.70 -18.06 -14.32
N GLU A 258 -4.60 -18.68 -14.78
CA GLU A 258 -4.12 -18.52 -16.17
C GLU A 258 -5.18 -18.85 -17.22
N ALA A 259 -6.05 -19.83 -16.95
CA ALA A 259 -7.13 -20.25 -17.84
C ALA A 259 -8.16 -19.14 -18.13
N LEU A 260 -8.34 -18.20 -17.20
CA LEU A 260 -9.30 -17.09 -17.32
C LEU A 260 -8.59 -15.74 -17.52
N ARG A 261 -7.26 -15.73 -17.67
CA ARG A 261 -6.48 -14.49 -17.75
C ARG A 261 -6.95 -13.61 -18.92
N ARG A 262 -7.15 -12.32 -18.64
CA ARG A 262 -7.71 -11.27 -19.53
C ARG A 262 -9.19 -11.45 -19.91
N GLN A 263 -9.89 -12.45 -19.38
CA GLN A 263 -11.33 -12.56 -19.59
C GLN A 263 -12.06 -11.44 -18.83
N PRO A 264 -13.04 -10.74 -19.45
CA PRO A 264 -13.85 -9.75 -18.75
C PRO A 264 -14.64 -10.36 -17.59
N LEU A 265 -14.61 -9.73 -16.41
CA LEU A 265 -15.25 -10.28 -15.19
C LEU A 265 -16.74 -10.58 -15.40
N LEU A 266 -17.46 -9.69 -16.10
CA LEU A 266 -18.90 -9.87 -16.35
C LEU A 266 -19.23 -11.09 -17.21
N GLN A 267 -18.28 -11.60 -17.99
CA GLN A 267 -18.45 -12.74 -18.89
C GLN A 267 -18.02 -14.06 -18.26
N VAL A 268 -17.52 -14.05 -17.02
CA VAL A 268 -17.16 -15.28 -16.32
C VAL A 268 -18.42 -15.95 -15.79
N GLU A 269 -18.58 -17.23 -16.09
CA GLU A 269 -19.66 -18.06 -15.57
C GLU A 269 -19.26 -18.76 -14.28
N SER A 270 -20.21 -19.00 -13.37
CA SER A 270 -19.94 -19.71 -12.10
C SER A 270 -19.36 -21.13 -12.33
N SER A 271 -19.68 -21.77 -13.45
CA SER A 271 -19.14 -23.10 -13.85
C SER A 271 -17.62 -23.10 -14.08
N GLN A 272 -17.05 -21.93 -14.43
CA GLN A 272 -15.62 -21.76 -14.69
C GLN A 272 -14.83 -21.44 -13.42
N LEU A 273 -15.51 -21.03 -12.34
CA LEU A 273 -14.88 -20.68 -11.07
C LEU A 273 -14.54 -21.95 -10.29
N LYS A 274 -13.24 -22.22 -10.15
CA LYS A 274 -12.73 -23.38 -9.42
C LYS A 274 -11.98 -22.96 -8.17
N CYS A 275 -12.05 -23.77 -7.12
CA CYS A 275 -11.27 -23.58 -5.90
C CYS A 275 -10.45 -24.82 -5.59
N VAL A 276 -9.36 -24.65 -4.82
CA VAL A 276 -8.33 -25.67 -4.52
C VAL A 276 -8.88 -26.90 -3.77
N GLY A 277 -10.18 -26.91 -3.41
CA GLY A 277 -10.90 -28.13 -3.00
C GLY A 277 -11.08 -29.16 -4.13
N ASP A 278 -10.83 -28.80 -5.39
CA ASP A 278 -10.77 -29.70 -6.54
C ASP A 278 -9.38 -30.39 -6.58
N MET A 279 -9.05 -31.12 -5.51
CA MET A 279 -7.76 -31.77 -5.27
C MET A 279 -7.53 -33.04 -6.13
N GLU A 280 -7.92 -33.02 -7.40
CA GLU A 280 -7.55 -34.11 -8.32
C GLU A 280 -6.11 -33.96 -8.86
N GLY A 281 -5.60 -32.73 -9.03
CA GLY A 281 -4.28 -32.54 -9.68
C GLY A 281 -3.04 -32.62 -8.78
N VAL A 282 -3.14 -32.21 -7.51
CA VAL A 282 -1.95 -32.06 -6.64
C VAL A 282 -1.52 -33.38 -6.01
N LEU A 283 -2.46 -34.25 -5.63
CA LEU A 283 -2.12 -35.59 -5.14
C LEU A 283 -1.49 -36.46 -6.22
N GLU A 284 -1.96 -36.37 -7.48
CA GLU A 284 -1.39 -37.16 -8.59
C GLU A 284 0.10 -36.89 -8.79
N THR A 285 0.50 -35.61 -8.78
CA THR A 285 1.93 -35.25 -8.94
C THR A 285 2.80 -35.74 -7.77
N SER A 286 2.25 -35.79 -6.55
CA SER A 286 2.95 -36.31 -5.38
C SER A 286 3.11 -37.84 -5.42
N TYR A 287 2.07 -38.57 -5.83
CA TYR A 287 2.14 -40.04 -5.93
C TYR A 287 3.00 -40.53 -7.09
N VAL A 288 3.01 -39.83 -8.23
CA VAL A 288 3.92 -40.16 -9.35
C VAL A 288 5.37 -40.00 -8.91
N PHE A 289 5.71 -38.92 -8.21
CA PHE A 289 7.04 -38.71 -7.66
C PHE A 289 7.43 -39.79 -6.65
N LEU A 290 6.52 -40.14 -5.74
CA LEU A 290 6.72 -41.24 -4.78
C LEU A 290 6.93 -42.58 -5.50
N GLY A 291 6.15 -42.87 -6.55
CA GLY A 291 6.27 -44.08 -7.36
C GLY A 291 7.62 -44.19 -8.07
N LEU A 292 8.13 -43.08 -8.62
CA LEU A 292 9.46 -43.03 -9.24
C LEU A 292 10.57 -43.28 -8.22
N VAL A 293 10.47 -42.68 -7.03
CA VAL A 293 11.45 -42.88 -5.95
C VAL A 293 11.47 -44.34 -5.48
N LEU A 294 10.29 -44.95 -5.27
CA LEU A 294 10.19 -46.35 -4.85
C LEU A 294 10.71 -47.31 -5.92
N ALA A 295 10.44 -47.05 -7.20
CA ALA A 295 10.99 -47.84 -8.30
C ALA A 295 12.52 -47.77 -8.34
N LEU A 296 13.08 -46.58 -8.14
CA LEU A 296 14.53 -46.36 -8.16
C LEU A 296 15.22 -47.05 -6.97
N ILE A 297 14.62 -47.00 -5.77
CA ILE A 297 15.06 -47.77 -4.60
C ILE A 297 15.02 -49.28 -4.90
N GLY A 298 13.94 -49.77 -5.53
CA GLY A 298 13.81 -51.18 -5.93
C GLY A 298 14.89 -51.62 -6.91
N VAL A 299 15.20 -50.81 -7.92
CA VAL A 299 16.27 -51.10 -8.89
C VAL A 299 17.64 -51.14 -8.20
N ILE A 300 17.94 -50.18 -7.32
CA ILE A 300 19.19 -50.17 -6.56
C ILE A 300 19.29 -51.41 -5.67
N PHE A 301 18.22 -51.77 -4.97
CA PHE A 301 18.19 -52.95 -4.12
C PHE A 301 18.44 -54.23 -4.90
N LEU A 302 17.77 -54.41 -6.05
CA LEU A 302 18.00 -55.55 -6.95
C LEU A 302 19.42 -55.58 -7.50
N LEU A 303 20.00 -54.41 -7.84
CA LEU A 303 21.39 -54.31 -8.28
C LEU A 303 22.35 -54.76 -7.16
N VAL A 304 22.14 -54.31 -5.92
CA VAL A 304 22.94 -54.71 -4.76
C VAL A 304 22.85 -56.22 -4.54
N LEU A 305 21.65 -56.80 -4.59
CA LEU A 305 21.47 -58.25 -4.50
C LEU A 305 22.15 -59.00 -5.65
N TYR A 306 22.08 -58.46 -6.87
CA TYR A 306 22.70 -59.06 -8.05
C TYR A 306 24.23 -59.07 -7.97
N LEU A 307 24.83 -57.93 -7.60
CA LEU A 307 26.27 -57.81 -7.41
C LEU A 307 26.78 -58.71 -6.30
N ASN A 308 26.01 -58.84 -5.21
CA ASN A 308 26.36 -59.67 -4.07
C ASN A 308 25.87 -61.13 -4.18
N ARG A 309 25.27 -61.55 -5.32
CA ARG A 309 24.61 -62.86 -5.44
C ARG A 309 25.50 -64.05 -5.08
N LYS A 310 26.80 -63.97 -5.40
CA LYS A 310 27.77 -65.04 -5.08
C LYS A 310 28.10 -65.06 -3.59
N GLY A 311 28.24 -63.89 -2.97
CA GLY A 311 28.48 -63.73 -1.54
C GLY A 311 27.28 -64.19 -0.72
N ILE A 312 26.06 -63.79 -1.11
CA ILE A 312 24.81 -64.19 -0.48
C ILE A 312 24.61 -65.71 -0.58
N LYS A 313 24.85 -66.32 -1.76
CA LYS A 313 24.80 -67.78 -1.90
C LYS A 313 25.77 -68.47 -0.94
N ARG A 314 27.03 -68.01 -0.88
CA ARG A 314 28.04 -68.57 0.03
C ARG A 314 27.63 -68.43 1.50
N TRP A 315 27.14 -67.25 1.89
CA TRP A 315 26.65 -67.00 3.25
C TRP A 315 25.46 -67.90 3.61
N MET A 316 24.51 -68.06 2.69
CA MET A 316 23.34 -68.91 2.89
C MET A 316 23.71 -70.39 3.02
N TYR A 317 24.68 -70.88 2.25
CA TYR A 317 25.21 -72.24 2.43
C TYR A 317 25.89 -72.39 3.79
N ASN A 318 26.77 -71.46 4.18
CA ASN A 318 27.45 -71.52 5.48
C ASN A 318 26.46 -71.51 6.66
N ILE A 319 25.39 -70.70 6.58
CA ILE A 319 24.35 -70.69 7.62
C ILE A 319 23.59 -72.01 7.66
N ARG A 320 23.19 -72.54 6.51
CA ARG A 320 22.48 -73.82 6.45
C ARG A 320 23.33 -74.92 7.07
N ASP A 321 24.61 -74.94 6.76
CA ASP A 321 25.53 -75.94 7.26
C ASP A 321 25.73 -75.76 8.78
N ALA A 322 25.90 -74.53 9.28
CA ALA A 322 25.94 -74.25 10.73
C ALA A 322 24.65 -74.62 11.47
N CYS A 323 23.48 -74.38 10.87
CA CYS A 323 22.19 -74.77 11.45
C CYS A 323 22.01 -76.29 11.46
N ARG A 324 22.47 -76.97 10.41
CA ARG A 324 22.45 -78.42 10.30
C ARG A 324 23.33 -79.06 11.38
N ASP A 325 24.54 -78.57 11.56
CA ASP A 325 25.47 -79.04 12.59
C ASP A 325 24.87 -78.86 13.99
N HIS A 326 24.22 -77.71 14.24
CA HIS A 326 23.56 -77.43 15.51
C HIS A 326 22.37 -78.37 15.77
N MET A 327 21.54 -78.62 14.76
CA MET A 327 20.40 -79.55 14.85
C MET A 327 20.85 -81.01 15.05
N GLU A 328 21.88 -81.46 14.35
CA GLU A 328 22.46 -82.80 14.54
C GLU A 328 23.03 -82.94 15.96
N GLY A 329 23.67 -81.90 16.50
CA GLY A 329 24.11 -81.85 17.89
C GLY A 329 22.97 -81.96 18.91
N TYR A 330 21.82 -81.32 18.66
CA TYR A 330 20.62 -81.49 19.50
C TYR A 330 20.06 -82.90 19.41
N HIS A 331 19.99 -83.49 18.21
CA HIS A 331 19.48 -84.84 18.02
C HIS A 331 20.33 -85.88 18.77
N TYR A 332 21.66 -85.76 18.69
CA TYR A 332 22.59 -86.65 19.39
C TYR A 332 22.46 -86.54 20.92
N ARG A 333 22.32 -85.32 21.46
CA ARG A 333 22.08 -85.12 22.90
C ARG A 333 20.71 -85.64 23.35
N TYR A 334 19.69 -85.51 22.50
CA TYR A 334 18.36 -86.04 22.79
C TYR A 334 18.40 -87.57 22.86
N GLU A 335 19.02 -88.25 21.89
CA GLU A 335 19.15 -89.71 21.88
C GLU A 335 19.88 -90.25 23.11
N ILE A 336 20.97 -89.61 23.55
CA ILE A 336 21.71 -89.99 24.76
C ILE A 336 20.83 -89.84 26.02
N ASN A 337 20.11 -88.72 26.15
CA ASN A 337 19.26 -88.48 27.32
C ASN A 337 17.98 -89.33 27.33
N SER A 338 17.59 -89.86 26.16
CA SER A 338 16.42 -90.72 25.98
C SER A 338 16.72 -92.21 26.20
N ASP A 339 17.99 -92.60 26.36
CA ASP A 339 18.37 -94.00 26.58
C ASP A 339 17.90 -94.49 27.97
N PRO A 340 16.92 -95.42 28.05
CA PRO A 340 16.37 -95.89 29.31
C PRO A 340 17.40 -96.63 30.19
N ARG A 341 18.59 -96.96 29.67
CA ARG A 341 19.67 -97.56 30.48
C ARG A 341 20.33 -96.55 31.44
N LEU A 342 20.35 -95.25 31.08
CA LEU A 342 20.90 -94.18 31.93
C LEU A 342 19.94 -93.77 33.06
N ALA A 343 18.62 -93.88 32.85
CA ALA A 343 17.63 -93.64 33.90
C ALA A 343 17.71 -94.66 35.07
N ASN A 344 18.24 -95.86 34.82
CA ASN A 344 18.46 -96.88 35.86
C ASN A 344 19.77 -96.72 36.63
N LEU A 345 20.71 -95.88 36.16
CA LEU A 345 21.96 -95.60 36.88
C LEU A 345 21.78 -94.56 38.00
N SER A 346 20.79 -93.66 37.88
CA SER A 346 20.50 -92.67 38.93
C SER A 346 19.65 -93.20 40.09
N ILE A 347 19.05 -94.38 39.95
CA ILE A 347 18.23 -95.00 41.01
C ILE A 347 19.08 -95.86 41.96
N ASN A 348 20.29 -96.28 41.54
CA ASN A 348 21.16 -97.17 42.32
C ASN A 348 22.36 -96.48 42.99
N SER A 349 22.43 -95.13 42.98
CA SER A 349 23.53 -94.37 43.60
C SER A 349 23.18 -93.72 44.95
N ASP A 350 21.97 -93.91 45.45
CA ASP A 350 21.56 -93.49 46.81
C ASP A 350 21.15 -94.72 47.64
N VAL A 351 22.13 -95.50 48.10
CA VAL A 351 22.05 -96.37 49.30
C VAL A 351 23.38 -96.35 50.03
#